data_AF-A0A4Y4E919-F1
#
_entry.id   AF-A0A4Y4E919-F1
#
_cell.length_a   1.000
_cell.length_b   1.000
_cell.length_c   1.000
_cell.angle_alpha   90.00
_cell.angle_beta   90.00
_cell.angle_gamma   90.00
#
_symmetry.space_group_name_H-M   'P 1'
#
loop_
_entity.id
_entity.type
_entity.pdbx_description
1 polymer ?
#
loop_
_entity_poly.entity_id
_entity_poly.type
_entity_poly.pdbx_seq_one_letter_code
_entity_poly.pdbx_strand_id
1 'polypeptide(L)'
;MVTASHGRRDVEVVRLVAPDADVAREVEWLHRISCDDTEGVVAVPGAAALLEGLDPRAWTVVTSAAREVALARLTAAGLPVPARFVGAEDVARGKPDPEGFLAGARLLGVDPRRCLVLEDSAAGVAAGRCATATVLAVGPDDVPGAHHGVADLRPVAARAVDGQVEVVVTRRAAGASEPPSEGLGDALPEQVA
;
A
#
# COMPACT_ATOMS: atom_id res chain seq x y z
N MET A 1 -16.43 11.88 -8.10
CA MET A 1 -16.50 10.86 -7.04
C MET A 1 -15.13 10.24 -6.78
N VAL A 2 -14.46 9.65 -7.79
CA VAL A 2 -13.17 8.95 -7.64
C VAL A 2 -12.06 9.82 -7.02
N THR A 3 -11.86 11.04 -7.50
CA THR A 3 -10.81 11.95 -6.95
C THR A 3 -11.01 12.32 -5.48
N ALA A 4 -12.26 12.35 -5.01
CA ALA A 4 -12.58 12.68 -3.62
C ALA A 4 -12.44 11.49 -2.66
N SER A 5 -12.34 10.27 -3.21
CA SER A 5 -12.30 9.00 -2.47
C SER A 5 -10.89 8.59 -2.06
N HIS A 6 -9.86 8.99 -2.83
CA HIS A 6 -8.50 8.50 -2.64
C HIS A 6 -7.98 8.71 -1.21
N GLY A 7 -7.77 7.60 -0.49
CA GLY A 7 -7.31 7.58 0.89
C GLY A 7 -8.33 7.96 1.98
N ARG A 8 -9.61 8.17 1.66
CA ARG A 8 -10.63 8.62 2.64
C ARG A 8 -11.66 7.53 2.93
N ARG A 9 -12.36 7.64 4.06
CA ARG A 9 -13.42 6.69 4.42
C ARG A 9 -14.69 7.01 3.63
N ASP A 10 -15.48 6.00 3.27
CA ASP A 10 -16.69 6.19 2.47
C ASP A 10 -17.67 7.20 3.10
N VAL A 11 -17.83 7.17 4.43
CA VAL A 11 -18.66 8.14 5.16
C VAL A 11 -18.21 9.59 4.96
N GLU A 12 -16.91 9.83 4.83
CA GLU A 12 -16.33 11.17 4.59
C GLU A 12 -16.53 11.58 3.13
N VAL A 13 -16.39 10.64 2.20
CA VAL A 13 -16.62 10.85 0.77
C VAL A 13 -18.08 11.19 0.51
N VAL A 14 -19.02 10.38 1.01
CA VAL A 14 -20.46 10.58 0.83
C VAL A 14 -20.90 11.94 1.37
N ARG A 15 -20.49 12.28 2.59
CA ARG A 15 -20.80 13.61 3.19
C ARG A 15 -20.27 14.77 2.36
N LEU A 16 -19.13 14.60 1.68
CA LEU A 16 -18.52 15.64 0.86
C LEU A 16 -19.22 15.80 -0.50
N VAL A 17 -19.55 14.68 -1.16
CA VAL A 17 -20.02 14.70 -2.56
C VAL A 17 -21.54 14.62 -2.70
N ALA A 18 -22.24 14.14 -1.67
CA ALA A 18 -23.68 13.97 -1.61
C ALA A 18 -24.22 14.34 -0.20
N PRO A 19 -24.07 15.61 0.23
CA PRO A 19 -24.39 16.03 1.59
C PRO A 19 -25.88 15.85 1.97
N ASP A 20 -26.76 15.85 0.98
CA ASP A 20 -28.22 15.70 1.18
C ASP A 20 -28.70 14.23 1.09
N ALA A 21 -27.80 13.28 0.83
CA ALA A 21 -28.15 11.86 0.73
C ALA A 21 -28.30 11.19 2.11
N ASP A 22 -28.97 10.04 2.14
CA ASP A 22 -28.93 9.15 3.29
C ASP A 22 -27.53 8.50 3.38
N VAL A 23 -26.67 9.10 4.20
CA VAL A 23 -25.27 8.69 4.34
C VAL A 23 -25.13 7.21 4.69
N ALA A 24 -26.00 6.67 5.55
CA ALA A 24 -25.90 5.28 5.96
C ALA A 24 -26.21 4.34 4.79
N ARG A 25 -27.25 4.65 4.02
CA ARG A 25 -27.64 3.89 2.84
C ARG A 25 -26.55 3.91 1.76
N GLU A 26 -25.97 5.09 1.49
CA GLU A 26 -24.93 5.23 0.45
C GLU A 26 -23.63 4.53 0.84
N VAL A 27 -23.22 4.60 2.11
CA VAL A 27 -22.04 3.87 2.61
C VAL A 27 -22.26 2.36 2.50
N GLU A 28 -23.43 1.86 2.88
CA GLU A 28 -23.77 0.44 2.74
C GLU A 28 -23.74 -0.02 1.27
N TRP A 29 -24.24 0.83 0.36
CA TRP A 29 -24.19 0.54 -1.07
C TRP A 29 -22.75 0.50 -1.61
N LEU A 30 -21.90 1.46 -1.23
CA LEU A 30 -20.48 1.49 -1.59
C LEU A 30 -19.71 0.30 -1.02
N HIS A 31 -19.99 -0.07 0.23
CA HIS A 31 -19.38 -1.23 0.91
C HIS A 31 -19.65 -2.51 0.12
N ARG A 32 -20.92 -2.80 -0.17
CA ARG A 32 -21.31 -4.01 -0.91
C ARG A 32 -20.64 -4.08 -2.28
N ILE A 33 -20.67 -2.99 -3.06
CA ILE A 33 -20.01 -2.97 -4.37
C ILE A 33 -18.50 -3.21 -4.21
N SER A 34 -17.87 -2.59 -3.22
CA SER A 34 -16.42 -2.71 -3.00
C SER A 34 -16.00 -4.11 -2.53
N CYS A 35 -16.90 -4.86 -1.90
CA CYS A 35 -16.70 -6.27 -1.54
C CYS A 35 -16.92 -7.20 -2.73
N ASP A 36 -17.96 -6.95 -3.53
CA ASP A 36 -18.38 -7.85 -4.62
C ASP A 36 -17.52 -7.66 -5.88
N ASP A 37 -17.09 -6.42 -6.17
CA ASP A 37 -16.27 -6.09 -7.34
C ASP A 37 -14.78 -6.10 -6.99
N THR A 38 -14.16 -7.26 -7.17
CA THR A 38 -12.71 -7.44 -7.09
C THR A 38 -12.07 -7.66 -8.45
N GLU A 39 -12.79 -7.43 -9.55
CA GLU A 39 -12.23 -7.62 -10.90
C GLU A 39 -11.08 -6.63 -11.14
N GLY A 40 -9.94 -7.14 -11.63
CA GLY A 40 -8.75 -6.32 -11.86
C GLY A 40 -7.97 -5.92 -10.59
N VAL A 41 -8.40 -6.35 -9.39
CA VAL A 41 -7.60 -6.17 -8.17
C VAL A 41 -6.37 -7.07 -8.24
N VAL A 42 -5.21 -6.46 -8.41
CA VAL A 42 -3.91 -7.13 -8.46
C VAL A 42 -2.96 -6.52 -7.45
N ALA A 43 -2.01 -7.33 -6.97
CA ALA A 43 -0.94 -6.83 -6.11
C ALA A 43 -0.07 -5.80 -6.85
N VAL A 44 0.33 -4.74 -6.13
CA VAL A 44 1.38 -3.82 -6.62
C VAL A 44 2.64 -4.64 -6.91
N PRO A 45 3.32 -4.45 -8.06
CA PRO A 45 4.52 -5.19 -8.38
C PRO A 45 5.56 -5.13 -7.24
N GLY A 46 6.01 -6.29 -6.77
CA GLY A 46 6.95 -6.42 -5.64
C GLY A 46 6.30 -6.55 -4.26
N ALA A 47 4.99 -6.34 -4.11
CA ALA A 47 4.31 -6.43 -2.81
C ALA A 47 4.43 -7.81 -2.16
N ALA A 48 4.16 -8.89 -2.92
CA ALA A 48 4.25 -10.25 -2.41
C ALA A 48 5.67 -10.58 -1.90
N ALA A 49 6.69 -10.31 -2.72
CA ALA A 49 8.09 -10.54 -2.36
C ALA A 49 8.54 -9.72 -1.13
N LEU A 50 8.06 -8.47 -1.01
CA LEU A 50 8.33 -7.64 0.16
C LEU A 50 7.72 -8.25 1.43
N LEU A 51 6.45 -8.69 1.36
CA LEU A 51 5.75 -9.26 2.51
C LEU A 51 6.28 -10.64 2.91
N GLU A 52 6.72 -11.47 1.97
CA GLU A 52 7.37 -12.76 2.23
C GLU A 52 8.70 -12.60 2.99
N GLY A 53 9.43 -11.49 2.77
CA GLY A 53 10.67 -11.18 3.47
C GLY A 53 10.50 -10.69 4.91
N LEU A 54 9.26 -10.45 5.36
CA LEU A 54 8.96 -9.87 6.67
C LEU A 54 8.42 -10.92 7.64
N ASP A 55 8.78 -10.79 8.92
CA ASP A 55 8.03 -11.49 9.98
C ASP A 55 6.57 -10.99 9.94
N PRO A 56 5.56 -11.87 9.91
CA PRO A 56 4.16 -11.49 9.92
C PRO A 56 3.74 -10.61 11.11
N ARG A 57 4.54 -10.55 12.18
CA ARG A 57 4.34 -9.70 13.36
C ARG A 57 4.96 -8.31 13.22
N ALA A 58 5.77 -8.06 12.19
CA ALA A 58 6.50 -6.81 12.00
C ALA A 58 5.75 -5.79 11.14
N TRP A 59 4.60 -6.16 10.56
CA TRP A 59 3.80 -5.29 9.71
C TRP A 59 2.30 -5.49 9.95
N THR A 60 1.53 -4.49 9.57
CA THR A 60 0.06 -4.47 9.67
C THR A 60 -0.51 -3.60 8.55
N VAL A 61 -1.80 -3.75 8.25
CA VAL A 61 -2.54 -2.84 7.38
C VAL A 61 -3.20 -1.73 8.20
N VAL A 62 -3.24 -0.52 7.63
CA VAL A 62 -4.05 0.62 8.09
C VAL A 62 -4.77 1.17 6.88
N THR A 63 -6.10 1.08 6.86
CA THR A 63 -6.91 1.41 5.68
C THR A 63 -8.13 2.25 6.03
N SER A 64 -8.57 3.07 5.07
CA SER A 64 -9.83 3.82 5.15
C SER A 64 -11.04 2.99 4.71
N ALA A 65 -10.81 1.76 4.24
CA ALA A 65 -11.87 0.82 3.89
C ALA A 65 -12.36 0.02 5.11
N ALA A 66 -13.59 -0.48 5.06
CA ALA A 66 -14.07 -1.47 6.00
C ALA A 66 -13.21 -2.75 5.94
N ARG A 67 -13.15 -3.48 7.05
CA ARG A 67 -12.39 -4.74 7.15
C ARG A 67 -12.73 -5.77 6.08
N GLU A 68 -14.01 -5.94 5.76
CA GLU A 68 -14.44 -6.91 4.75
C GLU A 68 -13.93 -6.55 3.35
N VAL A 69 -13.99 -5.26 2.98
CA VAL A 69 -13.44 -4.76 1.70
C VAL A 69 -11.93 -4.98 1.64
N ALA A 70 -11.22 -4.68 2.73
CA ALA A 70 -9.77 -4.88 2.80
C ALA A 70 -9.40 -6.37 2.65
N LEU A 71 -10.14 -7.27 3.30
CA LEU A 71 -9.94 -8.71 3.18
C LEU A 71 -10.22 -9.20 1.76
N ALA A 72 -11.35 -8.83 1.16
CA ALA A 72 -11.69 -9.19 -0.21
C ALA A 72 -10.58 -8.80 -1.19
N ARG A 73 -10.05 -7.58 -1.06
CA ARG A 73 -8.98 -7.07 -1.92
C ARG A 73 -7.63 -7.73 -1.68
N LEU A 74 -7.24 -7.99 -0.43
CA LEU A 74 -6.02 -8.74 -0.11
C LEU A 74 -6.07 -10.16 -0.69
N THR A 75 -7.21 -10.84 -0.52
CA THR A 75 -7.44 -12.18 -1.06
C THR A 75 -7.42 -12.19 -2.58
N ALA A 76 -8.12 -11.26 -3.25
CA ALA A 76 -8.11 -11.14 -4.70
C ALA A 76 -6.70 -10.86 -5.26
N ALA A 77 -5.91 -10.04 -4.56
CA ALA A 77 -4.53 -9.74 -4.91
C ALA A 77 -3.55 -10.89 -4.60
N GLY A 78 -3.99 -11.96 -3.94
CA GLY A 78 -3.12 -13.08 -3.53
C GLY A 78 -2.09 -12.71 -2.45
N LEU A 79 -2.37 -11.68 -1.64
CA LEU A 79 -1.47 -11.20 -0.59
C LEU A 79 -1.82 -11.80 0.78
N PRO A 80 -0.84 -11.97 1.68
CA PRO A 80 -1.11 -12.44 3.02
C PRO A 80 -1.97 -11.43 3.78
N VAL A 81 -2.83 -11.94 4.67
CA VAL A 81 -3.63 -11.12 5.59
C VAL A 81 -2.92 -11.07 6.93
N PRO A 82 -2.62 -9.86 7.49
CA PRO A 82 -2.01 -9.76 8.80
C PRO A 82 -3.00 -10.18 9.89
N ALA A 83 -2.50 -10.76 10.99
CA ALA A 83 -3.34 -11.26 12.08
C ALA A 83 -4.20 -10.17 12.75
N ARG A 84 -3.74 -8.92 12.68
CA ARG A 84 -4.46 -7.72 13.13
C ARG A 84 -4.23 -6.62 12.11
N PHE A 85 -5.25 -5.79 11.89
CA PHE A 85 -5.14 -4.57 11.11
C PHE A 85 -6.20 -3.56 11.52
N VAL A 86 -5.98 -2.30 11.15
CA VAL A 86 -6.86 -1.16 11.43
C VAL A 86 -7.69 -0.85 10.19
N GLY A 87 -9.00 -1.06 10.28
CA GLY A 87 -9.99 -0.67 9.28
C GLY A 87 -10.68 0.65 9.59
N ALA A 88 -11.62 1.04 8.74
CA ALA A 88 -12.40 2.27 8.87
C ALA A 88 -13.18 2.36 10.20
N GLU A 89 -13.67 1.22 10.68
CA GLU A 89 -14.45 1.09 11.91
C GLU A 89 -13.63 1.19 13.20
N ASP A 90 -12.30 1.05 13.11
CA ASP A 90 -11.41 1.05 14.28
C ASP A 90 -10.94 2.46 14.68
N VAL A 91 -11.36 3.49 13.93
CA VAL A 91 -10.95 4.88 14.13
C VAL A 91 -12.13 5.85 14.15
N ALA A 92 -12.07 6.85 15.03
CA ALA A 92 -13.03 7.94 15.03
C ALA A 92 -12.80 8.88 13.83
N ARG A 93 -11.54 9.14 13.46
CA ARG A 93 -11.13 10.07 12.41
C ARG A 93 -10.29 9.36 11.34
N GLY A 94 -10.68 9.52 10.09
CA GLY A 94 -9.95 9.01 8.94
C GLY A 94 -8.77 9.90 8.55
N LYS A 95 -7.96 9.41 7.60
CA LYS A 95 -6.86 10.19 7.00
C LYS A 95 -7.40 11.55 6.48
N PRO A 96 -6.76 12.70 6.74
CA PRO A 96 -5.35 12.84 7.16
C PRO A 96 -5.09 12.82 8.67
N ASP A 97 -6.08 12.52 9.50
CA ASP A 97 -5.83 12.34 10.95
C ASP A 97 -4.90 11.13 11.18
N PRO A 98 -3.89 11.24 12.08
CA PRO A 98 -2.93 10.17 12.32
C PRO A 98 -3.48 8.97 13.11
N GLU A 99 -4.72 9.04 13.63
CA GLU A 99 -5.32 8.04 14.52
C GLU A 99 -5.09 6.59 14.06
N GLY A 100 -5.31 6.31 12.76
CA GLY A 100 -5.14 4.97 12.19
C GLY A 100 -3.69 4.47 12.22
N PHE A 101 -2.72 5.31 11.87
CA PHE A 101 -1.31 4.91 11.92
C PHE A 101 -0.79 4.78 13.36
N LEU A 102 -1.27 5.62 14.28
CA LEU A 102 -0.98 5.48 15.71
C LEU A 102 -1.59 4.20 16.28
N ALA A 103 -2.76 3.77 15.81
CA ALA A 103 -3.36 2.48 16.15
C ALA A 103 -2.54 1.31 15.57
N GLY A 104 -2.11 1.39 14.32
CA GLY A 104 -1.24 0.40 13.69
C GLY A 104 0.08 0.19 14.45
N ALA A 105 0.76 1.29 14.80
CA ALA A 105 1.99 1.25 15.61
C ALA A 105 1.76 0.58 16.98
N ARG A 106 0.62 0.88 17.64
CA ARG A 106 0.21 0.23 18.89
C ARG A 106 -0.02 -1.26 18.73
N LEU A 107 -0.63 -1.73 17.63
CA LEU A 107 -0.82 -3.16 17.36
C LEU A 107 0.51 -3.90 17.23
N LEU A 108 1.50 -3.25 16.62
CA LEU A 108 2.85 -3.76 16.44
C LEU A 108 3.74 -3.61 17.69
N GLY A 109 3.31 -2.86 18.70
CA GLY A 109 4.09 -2.60 19.91
C GLY A 109 5.34 -1.75 19.68
N VAL A 110 5.34 -0.89 18.66
CA VAL A 110 6.48 -0.04 18.28
C VAL A 110 6.13 1.44 18.34
N ASP A 111 7.15 2.27 18.56
CA ASP A 111 7.02 3.73 18.45
C ASP A 111 6.77 4.12 16.98
N PRO A 112 5.76 4.96 16.66
CA PRO A 112 5.46 5.33 15.28
C PRO A 112 6.63 6.04 14.58
N ARG A 113 7.55 6.68 15.31
CA ARG A 113 8.80 7.26 14.76
C ARG A 113 9.76 6.22 14.21
N ARG A 114 9.56 4.96 14.57
CA ARG A 114 10.32 3.80 14.08
C ARG A 114 9.54 2.98 13.05
N CYS A 115 8.39 3.48 12.58
CA CYS A 115 7.61 2.87 11.52
C CYS A 115 7.93 3.48 10.16
N LEU A 116 7.85 2.63 9.13
CA LEU A 116 7.73 3.03 7.74
C LEU A 116 6.28 2.84 7.29
N VAL A 117 5.65 3.90 6.80
CA VAL A 117 4.34 3.87 6.17
C VAL A 117 4.53 3.79 4.65
N LEU A 118 3.90 2.80 4.02
CA LEU A 118 3.73 2.72 2.57
C LEU A 118 2.37 3.32 2.21
N GLU A 119 2.34 4.33 1.34
CA GLU A 119 1.09 5.01 0.95
C GLU A 119 1.08 5.46 -0.51
N ASP A 120 -0.08 5.61 -1.12
CA ASP A 120 -0.30 6.14 -2.47
C ASP A 120 -1.17 7.41 -2.49
N SER A 121 -1.72 7.83 -1.35
CA SER A 121 -2.64 8.97 -1.26
C SER A 121 -2.06 10.17 -0.49
N ALA A 122 -2.38 11.39 -0.94
CA ALA A 122 -2.00 12.61 -0.23
C ALA A 122 -2.57 12.66 1.20
N ALA A 123 -3.80 12.15 1.40
CA ALA A 123 -4.43 12.11 2.70
C ALA A 123 -3.67 11.19 3.67
N GLY A 124 -3.30 9.98 3.24
CA GLY A 124 -2.54 9.09 4.13
C GLY A 124 -1.07 9.43 4.24
N VAL A 125 -0.46 10.04 3.22
CA VAL A 125 0.88 10.63 3.38
C VAL A 125 0.84 11.67 4.51
N ALA A 126 -0.13 12.58 4.50
CA ALA A 126 -0.31 13.55 5.59
C ALA A 126 -0.55 12.86 6.95
N ALA A 127 -1.41 11.84 7.02
CA ALA A 127 -1.64 11.10 8.26
C ALA A 127 -0.37 10.40 8.79
N GLY A 128 0.43 9.79 7.91
CA GLY A 128 1.70 9.15 8.28
C GLY A 128 2.70 10.16 8.84
N ARG A 129 2.79 11.34 8.21
CA ARG A 129 3.61 12.45 8.72
C ARG A 129 3.13 12.96 10.07
N CYS A 130 1.82 13.15 10.24
CA CYS A 130 1.23 13.59 11.51
C CYS A 130 1.44 12.55 12.63
N ALA A 131 1.52 11.26 12.28
CA ALA A 131 1.89 10.20 13.20
C ALA A 131 3.40 10.17 13.53
N THR A 132 4.20 11.07 12.94
CA THR A 132 5.67 11.15 13.04
C THR A 132 6.42 9.96 12.43
N ALA A 133 5.76 9.17 11.59
CA ALA A 133 6.37 8.07 10.88
C ALA A 133 7.13 8.53 9.63
N THR A 134 8.09 7.72 9.20
CA THR A 134 8.68 7.85 7.86
C THR A 134 7.66 7.37 6.84
N VAL A 135 7.52 8.07 5.71
CA VAL A 135 6.51 7.77 4.69
C VAL A 135 7.18 7.58 3.33
N LEU A 136 6.97 6.42 2.73
CA LEU A 136 7.36 6.08 1.37
C LEU A 136 6.09 6.07 0.49
N ALA A 137 6.02 7.01 -0.45
CA ALA A 137 4.98 7.01 -1.47
C ALA A 137 5.20 5.86 -2.47
N VAL A 138 4.14 5.16 -2.84
CA VAL A 138 4.13 4.05 -3.78
C VAL A 138 3.13 4.37 -4.89
N GLY A 139 3.63 4.51 -6.11
CA GLY A 139 2.81 4.82 -7.27
C GLY A 139 3.59 5.61 -8.33
N PRO A 140 3.04 5.71 -9.55
CA PRO A 140 3.73 6.36 -10.66
C PRO A 140 3.92 7.87 -10.45
N ASP A 141 3.08 8.49 -9.63
CA ASP A 141 3.03 9.92 -9.40
C ASP A 141 3.69 10.29 -8.06
N ASP A 142 4.30 11.48 -8.01
CA ASP A 142 4.78 12.04 -6.76
C ASP A 142 3.60 12.43 -5.86
N VAL A 143 3.70 12.07 -4.57
CA VAL A 143 2.68 12.39 -3.58
C VAL A 143 3.22 13.45 -2.62
N PRO A 144 2.69 14.68 -2.67
CA PRO A 144 3.21 15.79 -1.88
C PRO A 144 3.32 15.45 -0.39
N GLY A 145 4.50 15.70 0.17
CA GLY A 145 4.78 15.45 1.58
C GLY A 145 5.28 14.04 1.90
N ALA A 146 5.45 13.13 0.94
CA ALA A 146 6.17 11.90 1.24
C ALA A 146 7.66 12.20 1.55
N HIS A 147 8.32 11.34 2.34
CA HIS A 147 9.77 11.46 2.57
C HIS A 147 10.55 10.88 1.40
N HIS A 148 10.01 9.83 0.79
CA HIS A 148 10.56 9.11 -0.35
C HIS A 148 9.43 8.70 -1.29
N GLY A 149 9.74 8.34 -2.54
CA GLY A 149 8.79 7.84 -3.51
C GLY A 149 9.38 6.74 -4.39
N VAL A 150 8.55 5.76 -4.74
CA VAL A 150 8.87 4.68 -5.68
C VAL A 150 7.66 4.39 -6.59
N ALA A 151 7.91 4.03 -7.84
CA ALA A 151 6.85 3.71 -8.80
C ALA A 151 6.05 2.46 -8.41
N ASP A 152 6.72 1.49 -7.78
CA ASP A 152 6.16 0.25 -7.25
C ASP A 152 7.12 -0.31 -6.18
N LEU A 153 6.87 -1.54 -5.70
CA LEU A 153 7.62 -2.15 -4.60
C LEU A 153 8.77 -3.06 -5.06
N ARG A 154 9.02 -3.24 -6.36
CA ARG A 154 10.17 -4.01 -6.87
C ARG A 154 11.53 -3.52 -6.36
N PRO A 155 11.80 -2.20 -6.18
CA PRO A 155 13.07 -1.75 -5.64
C PRO A 155 13.15 -1.83 -4.11
N VAL A 156 12.09 -2.25 -3.42
CA VAL A 156 12.01 -2.26 -1.95
C VAL A 156 12.23 -3.67 -1.44
N ALA A 157 13.27 -3.85 -0.62
CA ALA A 157 13.51 -5.09 0.09
C ALA A 157 13.46 -4.81 1.59
N ALA A 158 12.95 -5.77 2.37
CA ALA A 158 12.97 -5.69 3.82
C ALA A 158 13.49 -6.99 4.42
N ARG A 159 14.21 -6.88 5.54
CA ARG A 159 14.68 -8.03 6.31
C ARG A 159 14.67 -7.74 7.80
N ALA A 160 14.44 -8.77 8.60
CA ALA A 160 14.58 -8.68 10.04
C ALA A 160 16.06 -8.63 10.46
N VAL A 161 16.43 -7.67 11.30
CA VAL A 161 17.78 -7.50 11.86
C VAL A 161 17.64 -7.09 13.32
N ASP A 162 18.13 -7.93 14.25
CA ASP A 162 18.14 -7.64 15.69
C ASP A 162 16.81 -7.16 16.28
N GLY A 163 15.70 -7.78 15.86
CA GLY A 163 14.34 -7.41 16.29
C GLY A 163 13.82 -6.10 15.68
N GLN A 164 14.47 -5.60 14.63
CA GLN A 164 14.05 -4.47 13.81
C GLN A 164 13.80 -4.92 12.38
N VAL A 165 13.12 -4.07 11.60
CA VAL A 165 13.01 -4.24 10.14
C VAL A 165 13.95 -3.24 9.49
N GLU A 166 14.92 -3.73 8.74
CA GLU A 166 15.72 -2.91 7.85
C GLU A 166 15.07 -2.91 6.46
N VAL A 167 14.78 -1.72 5.94
CA VAL A 167 14.22 -1.54 4.61
C VAL A 167 15.28 -0.90 3.72
N VAL A 168 15.57 -1.56 2.61
CA VAL A 168 16.50 -1.08 1.59
C VAL A 168 15.71 -0.74 0.35
N VAL A 169 15.87 0.50 -0.13
CA VAL A 169 15.30 0.96 -1.40
C VAL A 169 16.43 1.09 -2.41
N THR A 170 16.46 0.18 -3.38
CA THR A 170 17.46 0.20 -4.45
C THR A 170 17.08 1.28 -5.45
N ARG A 171 17.83 2.39 -5.46
CA ARG A 171 17.70 3.37 -6.55
C ARG A 171 18.22 2.74 -7.83
N ARG A 172 17.38 2.63 -8.87
CA ARG A 172 17.92 2.51 -10.23
C ARG A 172 18.69 3.79 -10.51
N ALA A 173 19.96 3.66 -10.91
CA ALA A 173 20.67 4.77 -11.52
C ALA A 173 19.86 5.25 -12.73
N ALA A 174 19.61 6.55 -12.83
CA ALA A 174 19.02 7.13 -14.03
C ALA A 174 19.96 6.82 -15.20
N GLY A 175 19.55 5.93 -16.12
CA GLY A 175 20.27 5.66 -17.36
C GLY A 175 20.73 4.23 -17.64
N ALA A 176 20.35 3.20 -16.87
CA ALA A 176 20.58 1.82 -17.30
C ALA A 176 19.51 1.40 -18.31
N SER A 177 19.83 1.49 -19.61
CA SER A 177 19.08 0.82 -20.67
C SER A 177 18.98 -0.67 -20.37
N GLU A 178 17.87 -1.31 -20.77
CA GLU A 178 17.75 -2.77 -20.75
C GLU A 178 19.02 -3.41 -21.35
N PRO A 179 19.54 -4.50 -20.75
CA PRO A 179 20.55 -5.28 -21.44
C PRO A 179 19.95 -5.73 -22.78
N PRO A 180 20.70 -5.67 -23.90
CA PRO A 180 20.18 -6.12 -25.18
C PRO A 180 19.68 -7.54 -25.02
N SER A 181 18.46 -7.80 -25.50
CA SER A 181 17.90 -9.15 -25.60
C SER A 181 18.96 -10.04 -26.24
N GLU A 182 19.40 -11.07 -25.51
CA GLU A 182 20.19 -12.15 -26.10
C GLU A 182 19.34 -12.75 -27.22
N GLY A 183 19.66 -12.35 -28.46
CA GLY A 183 19.14 -12.98 -29.64
C GLY A 183 19.52 -14.45 -29.58
N LEU A 184 18.54 -15.33 -29.75
CA LEU A 184 18.76 -16.76 -29.94
C LEU A 184 19.87 -16.93 -30.98
N GLY A 185 20.93 -17.64 -30.55
CA GLY A 185 22.01 -18.03 -31.43
C GLY A 185 21.49 -18.99 -32.50
N ASP A 186 21.52 -18.55 -33.75
CA ASP A 186 21.64 -19.44 -34.88
C ASP A 186 23.14 -19.70 -35.11
N ALA A 187 23.62 -20.82 -34.59
CA ALA A 187 24.89 -21.41 -34.99
C ALA A 187 24.61 -22.80 -35.57
N LEU A 188 24.43 -22.84 -36.90
CA LEU A 188 24.56 -24.06 -37.69
C LEU A 188 26.05 -24.47 -37.73
N PRO A 189 26.40 -25.74 -37.51
CA PRO A 189 27.76 -26.22 -37.73
C PRO A 189 27.91 -26.69 -39.19
N GLU A 190 29.01 -26.34 -39.85
CA GLU A 190 29.71 -27.25 -40.78
C GLU A 190 31.02 -26.65 -41.32
N GLN A 191 32.12 -27.35 -40.99
CA GLN A 191 33.31 -27.71 -41.79
C GLN A 191 34.08 -26.59 -42.53
N VAL A 192 35.41 -26.62 -42.58
CA VAL A 192 36.19 -27.41 -43.55
C VAL A 192 37.67 -27.41 -43.12
N ALA A 193 38.31 -28.59 -43.26
CA ALA A 193 39.75 -28.91 -43.41
C ALA A 193 40.79 -28.19 -42.55
#